data_AF-A0A7Y8M2M3-F1
#
_entry.id   AF-A0A7Y8M2M3-F1
#
_cell.length_a   1.000
_cell.length_b   1.000
_cell.length_c   1.000
_cell.angle_alpha   90.00
_cell.angle_beta   90.00
_cell.angle_gamma   90.00
#
_symmetry.space_group_name_H-M   'P 1'
#
loop_
_entity.id
_entity.type
_entity.pdbx_description
1 polymer ?
#
loop_
_entity_poly.entity_id
_entity_poly.type
_entity_poly.pdbx_seq_one_letter_code
_entity_poly.pdbx_strand_id
1 'polypeptide(L)'
;NPMALKTLYHLKHLINYLIKEDKIDEETRVVVEIARELNDANKRKAIDRYQRDREKQNQEFAKAINEFAEQERKTIETTDEIIDKYRLWIEQGRQCLYTGKMISLTELFDGTKFDFEHTIPADISFDNELKNLTVADSVYNRQIKQKQIPYELPNYEKDVEIDGIIYSAIKPRLKFIEDKVKHFKEQVERWKKESKRAQNKERKDQCIQNRHYNQFELDYWTKKLDTFTIKEYNPQWRNSQLRDTQIITKYALHYLKTVFDKVEVQKGTVTSEFRKIFNVGFEKERSKHTHHAIDAAVLTLIPPPTIRDRLLKEHFAAMENNIHFHSKPSEWNNFNPSSILNIESDTLVNYIAQNRALIPTKKNVRKRGRIQYVKEKLENGKWRYKLDENGNRIPLIAQGDSIRGQLHKETFYGAIKENSDENISYIVRKPLKSFKSEKEFDDIVDP
;
A
#
# COMPACT_ATOMS: atom_id res chain seq x y z
N ASN A 1 -18.40 6.63 -1.00
CA ASN A 1 -17.23 7.34 -0.42
C ASN A 1 -17.07 8.67 -1.15
N PRO A 2 -17.02 9.82 -0.46
CA PRO A 2 -16.94 11.14 -1.11
C PRO A 2 -15.73 11.34 -2.02
N MET A 3 -14.59 10.70 -1.71
CA MET A 3 -13.38 10.82 -2.52
C MET A 3 -13.50 10.08 -3.85
N ALA A 4 -14.00 8.83 -3.83
CA ALA A 4 -14.34 8.07 -5.03
C ALA A 4 -15.24 8.88 -5.98
N LEU A 5 -16.31 9.46 -5.43
CA LEU A 5 -17.27 10.24 -6.20
C LEU A 5 -16.64 11.49 -6.80
N LYS A 6 -15.76 12.17 -6.07
CA LYS A 6 -15.02 13.32 -6.60
C LYS A 6 -14.12 12.90 -7.77
N THR A 7 -13.39 11.79 -7.65
CA THR A 7 -12.54 11.27 -8.74
C THR A 7 -13.36 10.92 -9.98
N LEU A 8 -14.45 10.16 -9.82
CA LEU A 8 -15.34 9.81 -10.93
C LEU A 8 -16.00 11.04 -11.58
N TYR A 9 -16.33 12.06 -10.77
CA TYR A 9 -16.88 13.33 -11.29
C TYR A 9 -15.87 14.07 -12.17
N HIS A 10 -14.61 14.18 -11.76
CA HIS A 10 -13.57 14.77 -12.60
C HIS A 10 -13.30 13.94 -13.85
N LEU A 11 -13.28 12.61 -13.73
CA LEU A 11 -13.14 11.69 -14.86
C LEU A 11 -14.27 11.87 -15.88
N LYS A 12 -15.52 11.99 -15.43
CA LYS A 12 -16.68 12.26 -16.29
C LYS A 12 -16.49 13.54 -17.11
N HIS A 13 -16.04 14.63 -16.48
CA HIS A 13 -15.81 15.90 -17.19
C HIS A 13 -14.73 15.78 -18.26
N LEU A 14 -13.63 15.09 -17.94
CA LEU A 14 -12.57 14.84 -18.91
C LEU A 14 -13.05 13.99 -20.07
N ILE A 15 -13.76 12.89 -19.80
CA ILE A 15 -14.34 12.02 -20.84
C ILE A 15 -15.29 12.82 -21.74
N ASN A 16 -16.23 13.57 -21.15
CA ASN A 16 -17.18 14.37 -21.92
C ASN A 16 -16.48 15.41 -22.80
N TYR A 17 -15.41 16.03 -22.29
CA TYR A 17 -14.60 16.96 -23.07
C TYR A 17 -13.92 16.24 -24.25
N LEU A 18 -13.27 15.10 -24.01
CA LEU A 18 -12.57 14.36 -25.05
C LEU A 18 -13.52 13.80 -26.13
N ILE A 19 -14.73 13.38 -25.74
CA ILE A 19 -15.79 12.98 -26.69
C ILE A 19 -16.22 14.19 -27.53
N LYS A 20 -16.45 15.35 -26.90
CA LYS A 20 -16.87 16.57 -27.60
C LYS A 20 -15.82 17.08 -28.60
N GLU A 21 -14.54 16.87 -28.29
CA GLU A 21 -13.41 17.25 -29.15
C GLU A 21 -13.02 16.14 -30.15
N ASP A 22 -13.87 15.12 -30.31
CA ASP A 22 -13.68 13.97 -31.21
C ASP A 22 -12.31 13.27 -31.02
N LYS A 23 -11.80 13.25 -29.78
CA LYS A 23 -10.54 12.59 -29.43
C LYS A 23 -10.71 11.13 -29.04
N ILE A 24 -11.90 10.78 -28.55
CA ILE A 24 -12.28 9.43 -28.15
C ILE A 24 -13.75 9.19 -28.51
N ASP A 25 -14.09 7.93 -28.70
CA ASP A 25 -15.42 7.42 -29.06
C ASP A 25 -15.75 6.15 -28.27
N GLU A 26 -16.91 5.53 -28.54
CA GLU A 26 -17.36 4.31 -27.87
C GLU A 26 -16.44 3.08 -28.10
N GLU A 27 -15.74 3.07 -29.24
CA GLU A 27 -14.83 1.99 -29.65
C GLU A 27 -13.42 2.12 -29.03
N THR A 28 -13.14 3.28 -28.43
CA THR A 28 -11.87 3.61 -27.79
C THR A 28 -11.62 2.67 -26.60
N ARG A 29 -10.41 2.07 -26.57
CA ARG A 29 -9.98 1.23 -25.45
C ARG A 29 -9.65 2.09 -24.23
N VAL A 30 -10.34 1.84 -23.12
CA VAL A 30 -10.11 2.52 -21.84
C VAL A 30 -9.52 1.55 -20.84
N VAL A 31 -8.32 1.84 -20.37
CA VAL A 31 -7.63 1.06 -19.33
C VAL A 31 -7.56 1.91 -18.06
N VAL A 32 -8.00 1.35 -16.94
CA VAL A 32 -8.02 2.07 -15.65
C VAL A 32 -7.24 1.29 -14.61
N GLU A 33 -6.31 1.98 -13.95
CA GLU A 33 -5.77 1.56 -12.65
C GLU A 33 -6.46 2.40 -11.58
N ILE A 34 -7.05 1.73 -10.59
CA ILE A 34 -7.62 2.42 -9.45
C ILE A 34 -6.65 2.32 -8.29
N ALA A 35 -6.41 3.46 -7.64
CA ALA A 35 -5.62 3.51 -6.42
C ALA A 35 -6.17 2.53 -5.37
N ARG A 36 -5.27 2.04 -4.51
CA ARG A 36 -5.58 1.13 -3.40
C ARG A 36 -6.82 1.56 -2.62
N GLU A 37 -7.49 0.56 -2.01
CA GLU A 37 -8.73 0.73 -1.27
C GLU A 37 -8.81 2.05 -0.51
N LEU A 38 -9.96 2.71 -0.59
CA LEU A 38 -10.26 3.91 0.19
C LEU A 38 -10.35 3.56 1.68
N ASN A 39 -9.18 3.53 2.31
CA ASN A 39 -9.01 3.16 3.70
C ASN A 39 -9.68 4.21 4.59
N ASP A 40 -10.29 3.75 5.69
CA ASP A 40 -10.79 4.65 6.74
C ASP A 40 -9.62 5.34 7.47
N ALA A 41 -9.93 6.37 8.27
CA ALA A 41 -8.91 7.17 8.95
C ALA A 41 -8.00 6.35 9.89
N ASN A 42 -8.54 5.30 10.52
CA ASN A 42 -7.77 4.44 11.42
C ASN A 42 -6.89 3.48 10.63
N LYS A 43 -7.38 2.90 9.53
CA LYS A 43 -6.57 2.06 8.63
C LYS A 43 -5.44 2.88 7.97
N ARG A 44 -5.69 4.15 7.60
CA ARG A 44 -4.61 5.05 7.10
C ARG A 44 -3.52 5.27 8.14
N LYS A 45 -3.88 5.66 9.38
CA LYS A 45 -2.90 5.81 10.47
C LYS A 45 -2.11 4.53 10.74
N ALA A 46 -2.75 3.37 10.63
CA ALA A 46 -2.07 2.08 10.76
C ALA A 46 -1.10 1.83 9.60
N ILE A 47 -1.46 2.16 8.36
CA ILE A 47 -0.57 2.09 7.19
C ILE A 47 0.62 3.04 7.35
N ASP A 48 0.38 4.29 7.75
CA ASP A 48 1.45 5.28 7.94
C ASP A 48 2.42 4.84 9.04
N ARG A 49 1.91 4.24 10.12
CA ARG A 49 2.74 3.60 11.14
C ARG A 49 3.54 2.43 10.55
N TYR A 50 2.88 1.52 9.85
CA TYR A 50 3.52 0.35 9.24
C TYR A 50 4.65 0.76 8.29
N GLN A 51 4.42 1.77 7.44
CA GLN A 51 5.43 2.29 6.53
C GLN A 51 6.62 2.92 7.27
N ARG A 52 6.39 3.71 8.32
CA ARG A 52 7.47 4.27 9.14
C ARG A 52 8.28 3.19 9.85
N ASP A 53 7.61 2.18 10.40
CA ASP A 53 8.29 1.06 11.06
C ASP A 53 9.13 0.26 10.04
N ARG A 54 8.65 0.09 8.80
CA ARG A 54 9.41 -0.53 7.70
C ARG A 54 10.59 0.31 7.23
N GLU A 55 10.42 1.63 7.10
CA GLU A 55 11.49 2.55 6.72
C GLU A 55 12.61 2.58 7.77
N LYS A 56 12.24 2.59 9.06
CA LYS A 56 13.20 2.47 10.15
C LYS A 56 13.98 1.15 10.08
N GLN A 57 13.31 0.03 9.84
CA GLN A 57 13.98 -1.25 9.64
C GLN A 57 14.92 -1.25 8.42
N ASN A 58 14.51 -0.64 7.31
CA ASN A 58 15.38 -0.51 6.12
C ASN A 58 16.66 0.26 6.46
N GLN A 59 16.55 1.35 7.25
CA GLN A 59 17.71 2.12 7.71
C GLN A 59 18.63 1.30 8.63
N GLU A 60 18.05 0.54 9.56
CA GLU A 60 18.81 -0.37 10.44
C GLU A 60 19.54 -1.46 9.65
N PHE A 61 18.88 -2.05 8.64
CA PHE A 61 19.49 -3.06 7.76
C PHE A 61 20.58 -2.47 6.88
N ALA A 62 20.33 -1.31 6.25
CA ALA A 62 21.31 -0.60 5.45
C ALA A 62 22.58 -0.31 6.26
N LYS A 63 22.42 0.13 7.52
CA LYS A 63 23.54 0.35 8.43
C LYS A 63 24.32 -0.95 8.69
N ALA A 64 23.64 -2.05 9.02
CA ALA A 64 24.30 -3.33 9.28
C ALA A 64 25.02 -3.89 8.04
N ILE A 65 24.46 -3.69 6.84
CA ILE A 65 25.08 -4.07 5.56
C ILE A 65 26.36 -3.27 5.32
N ASN A 66 26.31 -1.96 5.52
CA ASN A 66 27.48 -1.08 5.34
C ASN A 66 28.59 -1.43 6.34
N GLU A 67 28.26 -1.66 7.61
CA GLU A 67 29.23 -2.09 8.64
C GLU A 67 29.91 -3.41 8.25
N PHE A 68 29.15 -4.38 7.74
CA PHE A 68 29.70 -5.63 7.23
C PHE A 68 30.60 -5.43 6.01
N ALA A 69 30.18 -4.60 5.06
CA ALA A 69 30.93 -4.28 3.84
C ALA A 69 32.29 -3.63 4.18
N GLU A 70 32.31 -2.71 5.15
CA GLU A 70 33.54 -2.08 5.65
C GLU A 70 34.48 -3.09 6.33
N GLN A 71 33.95 -3.95 7.19
CA GLN A 71 34.74 -4.98 7.91
C GLN A 71 35.39 -5.98 6.96
N GLU A 72 34.64 -6.48 5.98
CA GLU A 72 35.12 -7.46 5.00
C GLU A 72 35.85 -6.82 3.81
N ARG A 73 35.96 -5.47 3.79
CA ARG A 73 36.52 -4.68 2.68
C ARG A 73 35.89 -5.05 1.34
N LYS A 74 34.58 -5.26 1.33
CA LYS A 74 33.78 -5.55 0.13
C LYS A 74 33.02 -4.31 -0.31
N THR A 75 32.90 -4.12 -1.62
CA THR A 75 31.98 -3.12 -2.17
C THR A 75 30.61 -3.77 -2.32
N ILE A 76 29.68 -3.40 -1.44
CA ILE A 76 28.27 -3.81 -1.52
C ILE A 76 27.45 -2.54 -1.68
N GLU A 77 26.73 -2.44 -2.80
CA GLU A 77 25.78 -1.35 -3.00
C GLU A 77 24.48 -1.65 -2.24
N THR A 78 24.08 -0.75 -1.35
CA THR A 78 22.91 -0.93 -0.49
C THR A 78 21.63 -0.56 -1.24
N THR A 79 21.27 -1.41 -2.20
CA THR A 79 20.03 -1.31 -2.99
C THR A 79 18.83 -1.87 -2.21
N ASP A 80 17.61 -1.54 -2.65
CA ASP A 80 16.38 -2.12 -2.08
C ASP A 80 16.38 -3.66 -2.12
N GLU A 81 16.95 -4.24 -3.17
CA GLU A 81 17.08 -5.69 -3.34
C GLU A 81 18.01 -6.30 -2.28
N ILE A 82 19.16 -5.68 -2.01
CA ILE A 82 20.09 -6.12 -0.97
C ILE A 82 19.48 -5.99 0.43
N ILE A 83 18.72 -4.92 0.68
CA ILE A 83 17.97 -4.73 1.93
C ILE A 83 16.91 -5.83 2.10
N ASP A 84 16.18 -6.17 1.05
CA ASP A 84 15.17 -7.23 1.08
C ASP A 84 15.81 -8.62 1.25
N LYS A 85 16.99 -8.86 0.68
CA LYS A 85 17.76 -10.10 0.88
C LYS A 85 18.19 -10.25 2.33
N TYR A 86 18.71 -9.17 2.94
CA TYR A 86 19.05 -9.13 4.36
C TYR A 86 17.82 -9.30 5.26
N ARG A 87 16.70 -8.67 4.91
CA ARG A 87 15.42 -8.80 5.63
C ARG A 87 14.96 -10.25 5.69
N LEU A 88 14.94 -10.95 4.56
CA LEU A 88 14.56 -12.37 4.50
C LEU A 88 15.54 -13.24 5.28
N TRP A 89 16.84 -12.94 5.22
CA TRP A 89 17.85 -13.65 6.01
C TRP A 89 17.59 -13.56 7.52
N ILE A 90 17.30 -12.36 8.04
CA ILE A 90 16.91 -12.19 9.46
C ILE A 90 15.58 -12.89 9.76
N GLU A 91 14.60 -12.74 8.88
CA GLU A 91 13.27 -13.33 9.03
C GLU A 91 13.31 -14.85 9.21
N GLN A 92 14.18 -15.52 8.45
CA GLN A 92 14.36 -16.97 8.44
C GLN A 92 15.26 -17.49 9.57
N GLY A 93 15.65 -16.64 10.52
CA GLY A 93 16.58 -17.03 11.57
C GLY A 93 17.98 -17.36 11.03
N ARG A 94 18.38 -16.72 9.91
CA ARG A 94 19.68 -16.89 9.25
C ARG A 94 19.91 -18.30 8.71
N GLN A 95 18.83 -19.03 8.42
CA GLN A 95 18.84 -20.40 7.94
C GLN A 95 18.09 -20.52 6.62
N CYS A 96 18.56 -21.40 5.74
CA CYS A 96 17.84 -21.77 4.52
C CYS A 96 16.59 -22.61 4.86
N LEU A 97 15.42 -22.16 4.42
CA LEU A 97 14.14 -22.87 4.63
C LEU A 97 13.95 -24.11 3.75
N TYR A 98 14.90 -24.47 2.89
CA TYR A 98 14.82 -25.69 2.10
C TYR A 98 15.80 -26.75 2.58
N THR A 99 17.01 -26.35 2.96
CA THR A 99 18.09 -27.28 3.29
C THR A 99 18.38 -27.36 4.79
N GLY A 100 18.05 -26.30 5.56
CA GLY A 100 18.46 -26.14 6.95
C GLY A 100 19.91 -25.66 7.12
N LYS A 101 20.62 -25.36 6.03
CA LYS A 101 21.98 -24.79 6.10
C LYS A 101 21.92 -23.39 6.71
N MET A 102 22.80 -23.12 7.68
CA MET A 102 23.00 -21.77 8.22
C MET A 102 23.67 -20.89 7.16
N ILE A 103 23.20 -19.66 7.04
CA ILE A 103 23.65 -18.71 6.02
C ILE A 103 24.48 -17.64 6.74
N SER A 104 25.77 -17.56 6.43
CA SER A 104 26.61 -16.45 6.91
C SER A 104 26.40 -15.20 6.05
N LEU A 105 26.73 -14.00 6.56
CA LEU A 105 26.68 -12.76 5.78
C LEU A 105 27.60 -12.82 4.55
N THR A 106 28.78 -13.44 4.71
CA THR A 106 29.71 -13.65 3.60
C THR A 106 29.09 -14.47 2.49
N GLU A 107 28.40 -15.56 2.80
CA GLU A 107 27.72 -16.39 1.80
C GLU A 107 26.44 -15.74 1.25
N LEU A 108 25.73 -14.94 2.06
CA LEU A 108 24.52 -14.21 1.64
C LEU A 108 24.82 -13.23 0.50
N PHE A 109 25.96 -12.52 0.60
CA PHE A 109 26.37 -11.49 -0.35
C PHE A 109 27.41 -11.95 -1.37
N ASP A 110 27.75 -13.23 -1.38
CA ASP A 110 28.66 -13.82 -2.39
C ASP A 110 28.01 -13.95 -3.77
N GLY A 111 26.67 -13.92 -3.84
CA GLY A 111 25.91 -13.98 -5.09
C GLY A 111 25.86 -15.36 -5.77
N THR A 112 26.61 -16.34 -5.30
CA THR A 112 26.68 -17.67 -5.94
C THR A 112 25.96 -18.79 -5.17
N LYS A 113 26.01 -18.74 -3.83
CA LYS A 113 25.55 -19.82 -2.95
C LYS A 113 24.11 -19.68 -2.49
N PHE A 114 23.69 -18.45 -2.21
CA PHE A 114 22.36 -18.17 -1.72
C PHE A 114 21.74 -17.02 -2.49
N ASP A 115 20.51 -17.24 -2.92
CA ASP A 115 19.78 -16.22 -3.67
C ASP A 115 18.31 -16.17 -3.31
N PHE A 116 17.62 -15.17 -3.85
CA PHE A 116 16.17 -15.12 -3.77
C PHE A 116 15.56 -16.34 -4.40
N GLU A 117 14.52 -16.85 -3.74
CA GLU A 117 13.78 -17.99 -4.20
C GLU A 117 12.28 -17.80 -3.99
N HIS A 118 11.53 -17.98 -5.08
CA HIS A 118 10.08 -17.90 -5.12
C HIS A 118 9.46 -19.23 -4.67
N THR A 119 8.94 -19.26 -3.45
CA THR A 119 8.33 -20.46 -2.85
C THR A 119 7.32 -21.11 -3.78
N ILE A 120 6.41 -20.31 -4.35
CA ILE A 120 5.64 -20.68 -5.54
C ILE A 120 6.29 -20.02 -6.75
N PRO A 121 6.66 -20.79 -7.80
CA PRO A 121 7.31 -20.24 -8.98
C PRO A 121 6.64 -18.96 -9.50
N ALA A 122 7.45 -17.95 -9.81
CA ALA A 122 7.03 -16.63 -10.23
C ALA A 122 6.27 -16.68 -11.57
N ASP A 123 6.67 -17.55 -12.50
CA ASP A 123 6.00 -17.73 -13.80
C ASP A 123 4.61 -18.40 -13.70
N ILE A 124 4.34 -19.04 -12.55
CA ILE A 124 3.04 -19.63 -12.20
C ILE A 124 2.21 -18.61 -11.40
N SER A 125 2.81 -17.98 -10.39
CA SER A 125 2.08 -17.15 -9.42
C SER A 125 1.91 -15.68 -9.82
N PHE A 126 2.82 -15.15 -10.64
CA PHE A 126 3.02 -13.72 -10.90
C PHE A 126 3.12 -12.89 -9.59
N ASP A 127 3.78 -13.45 -8.58
CA ASP A 127 3.91 -12.85 -7.25
C ASP A 127 5.38 -12.78 -6.81
N ASN A 128 5.98 -11.59 -6.98
CA ASN A 128 7.33 -11.25 -6.53
C ASN A 128 7.31 -10.53 -5.17
N GLU A 129 6.22 -10.59 -4.40
CA GLU A 129 6.19 -9.97 -3.08
C GLU A 129 7.00 -10.79 -2.07
N LEU A 130 7.56 -10.12 -1.06
CA LEU A 130 8.36 -10.74 0.02
C LEU A 130 7.72 -11.96 0.69
N LYS A 131 6.38 -12.04 0.70
CA LYS A 131 5.65 -13.17 1.28
C LYS A 131 5.85 -14.48 0.50
N ASN A 132 6.15 -14.41 -0.80
CA ASN A 132 6.46 -15.53 -1.68
C ASN A 132 7.97 -15.70 -1.89
N LEU A 133 8.79 -14.82 -1.31
CA LEU A 133 10.25 -14.85 -1.45
C LEU A 133 10.91 -15.39 -0.18
N THR A 134 12.02 -16.09 -0.40
CA THR A 134 12.93 -16.59 0.63
C THR A 134 14.37 -16.47 0.16
N VAL A 135 15.34 -16.52 1.07
CA VAL A 135 16.74 -16.76 0.72
C VAL A 135 17.00 -18.26 0.81
N ALA A 136 17.36 -18.86 -0.32
CA ALA A 136 17.56 -20.30 -0.45
C ALA A 136 18.93 -20.64 -1.05
N ASP A 137 19.37 -21.87 -0.79
CA ASP A 137 20.58 -22.43 -1.39
C ASP A 137 20.39 -22.55 -2.91
N SER A 138 21.26 -21.91 -3.68
CA SER A 138 21.14 -21.80 -5.13
C SER A 138 21.29 -23.15 -5.84
N VAL A 139 22.06 -24.09 -5.27
CA VAL A 139 22.24 -25.44 -5.83
C VAL A 139 20.96 -26.24 -5.63
N TYR A 140 20.45 -26.26 -4.39
CA TYR A 140 19.19 -26.93 -4.08
C TYR A 140 18.04 -26.37 -4.93
N ASN A 141 17.98 -25.05 -5.09
CA ASN A 141 16.96 -24.40 -5.90
C ASN A 141 17.00 -24.88 -7.36
N ARG A 142 18.17 -24.85 -7.99
CA ARG A 142 18.34 -25.19 -9.42
C ARG A 142 18.18 -26.69 -9.69
N GLN A 143 18.64 -27.54 -8.79
CA GLN A 143 18.71 -28.99 -9.04
C GLN A 143 17.49 -29.74 -8.52
N ILE A 144 16.95 -29.36 -7.35
CA ILE A 144 15.91 -30.11 -6.66
C ILE A 144 14.57 -29.38 -6.73
N LYS A 145 14.50 -28.13 -6.28
CA LYS A 145 13.22 -27.40 -6.18
C LYS A 145 12.65 -27.04 -7.54
N GLN A 146 13.45 -26.44 -8.43
CA GLN A 146 13.05 -26.07 -9.78
C GLN A 146 11.68 -25.34 -9.79
N LYS A 147 10.71 -25.85 -10.57
CA LYS A 147 9.34 -25.32 -10.66
C LYS A 147 8.33 -26.05 -9.76
N GLN A 148 8.80 -26.83 -8.80
CA GLN A 148 7.95 -27.54 -7.86
C GLN A 148 7.57 -26.66 -6.68
N ILE A 149 6.43 -26.94 -6.05
CA ILE A 149 6.06 -26.30 -4.78
C ILE A 149 6.68 -27.06 -3.60
N PRO A 150 6.83 -26.45 -2.40
CA PRO A 150 7.52 -27.10 -1.30
C PRO A 150 6.93 -28.45 -0.88
N TYR A 151 5.62 -28.63 -1.00
CA TYR A 151 4.93 -29.89 -0.67
C TYR A 151 5.35 -31.07 -1.57
N GLU A 152 5.80 -30.80 -2.79
CA GLU A 152 6.26 -31.81 -3.76
C GLU A 152 7.72 -32.23 -3.53
N LEU A 153 8.46 -31.49 -2.69
CA LEU A 153 9.88 -31.71 -2.49
C LEU A 153 10.17 -32.98 -1.68
N PRO A 154 11.25 -33.71 -2.01
CA PRO A 154 11.57 -34.99 -1.38
C PRO A 154 11.80 -34.89 0.14
N ASN A 155 12.35 -33.77 0.62
CA ASN A 155 12.56 -33.50 2.04
C ASN A 155 11.49 -32.62 2.68
N TYR A 156 10.26 -32.61 2.17
CA TYR A 156 9.21 -31.81 2.80
C TYR A 156 8.94 -32.26 4.25
N GLU A 157 8.76 -33.56 4.47
CA GLU A 157 8.41 -34.12 5.79
C GLU A 157 9.57 -34.78 6.55
N LYS A 158 10.58 -35.28 5.83
CA LYS A 158 11.69 -36.06 6.39
C LYS A 158 13.02 -35.64 5.78
N ASP A 159 14.10 -35.98 6.47
CA ASP A 159 15.44 -35.78 5.93
C ASP A 159 15.66 -36.73 4.74
N VAL A 160 16.39 -36.25 3.74
CA VAL A 160 16.76 -37.07 2.56
C VAL A 160 18.22 -36.84 2.22
N GLU A 161 18.84 -37.85 1.63
CA GLU A 161 20.17 -37.76 1.05
C GLU A 161 20.04 -37.77 -0.47
N ILE A 162 20.60 -36.75 -1.13
CA ILE A 162 20.65 -36.63 -2.59
C ILE A 162 22.09 -36.28 -2.94
N ASP A 163 22.71 -37.09 -3.82
CA ASP A 163 24.10 -36.93 -4.26
C ASP A 163 25.12 -36.82 -3.11
N GLY A 164 24.90 -37.57 -2.02
CA GLY A 164 25.76 -37.58 -0.84
C GLY A 164 25.58 -36.38 0.10
N ILE A 165 24.60 -35.51 -0.15
CA ILE A 165 24.27 -34.35 0.68
C ILE A 165 22.95 -34.60 1.41
N ILE A 166 22.98 -34.46 2.74
CA ILE A 166 21.78 -34.57 3.58
C ILE A 166 21.03 -33.24 3.61
N TYR A 167 19.77 -33.28 3.20
CA TYR A 167 18.84 -32.16 3.28
C TYR A 167 17.81 -32.42 4.39
N SER A 168 17.81 -31.53 5.39
CA SER A 168 16.89 -31.64 6.52
C SER A 168 15.45 -31.31 6.14
N ALA A 169 14.49 -31.90 6.87
CA ALA A 169 13.07 -31.74 6.64
C ALA A 169 12.61 -30.26 6.65
N ILE A 170 11.75 -29.88 5.71
CA ILE A 170 11.21 -28.51 5.60
C ILE A 170 10.20 -28.21 6.70
N LYS A 171 9.24 -29.12 6.90
CA LYS A 171 8.09 -28.93 7.77
C LYS A 171 8.44 -28.48 9.20
N PRO A 172 9.43 -29.07 9.91
CA PRO A 172 9.79 -28.62 11.26
C PRO A 172 10.25 -27.17 11.34
N ARG A 173 10.92 -26.67 10.28
CA ARG A 173 11.44 -25.29 10.23
C ARG A 173 10.34 -24.26 9.97
N LEU A 174 9.14 -24.67 9.57
CA LEU A 174 8.01 -23.75 9.42
C LEU A 174 7.41 -23.32 10.76
N LYS A 175 7.85 -23.93 11.88
CA LYS A 175 7.26 -23.73 13.20
C LYS A 175 7.24 -22.26 13.64
N PHE A 176 8.31 -21.51 13.39
CA PHE A 176 8.36 -20.10 13.75
C PHE A 176 7.33 -19.27 12.96
N ILE A 177 7.04 -19.64 11.71
CA ILE A 177 6.01 -18.99 10.87
C ILE A 177 4.63 -19.29 11.45
N GLU A 178 4.36 -20.56 11.80
CA GLU A 178 3.11 -20.95 12.47
C GLU A 178 2.88 -20.16 13.76
N ASP A 179 3.94 -20.02 14.57
CA ASP A 179 3.88 -19.28 15.83
C ASP A 179 3.64 -17.78 15.61
N LYS A 180 4.22 -17.19 14.57
CA LYS A 180 3.93 -15.79 14.15
C LYS A 180 2.48 -15.64 13.72
N VAL A 181 1.96 -16.54 12.88
CA VAL A 181 0.55 -16.53 12.45
C VAL A 181 -0.38 -16.62 13.67
N LYS A 182 -0.12 -17.56 14.58
CA LYS A 182 -0.88 -17.70 15.82
C LYS A 182 -0.84 -16.43 16.66
N HIS A 183 0.36 -15.88 16.89
CA HIS A 183 0.55 -14.66 17.66
C HIS A 183 -0.25 -13.48 17.08
N PHE A 184 -0.11 -13.19 15.79
CA PHE A 184 -0.80 -12.05 15.19
C PHE A 184 -2.32 -12.26 15.11
N LYS A 185 -2.78 -13.50 14.92
CA LYS A 185 -4.20 -13.84 15.00
C LYS A 185 -4.80 -13.56 16.38
N GLU A 186 -4.09 -13.95 17.45
CA GLU A 186 -4.48 -13.65 18.82
C GLU A 186 -4.50 -12.14 19.09
N GLN A 187 -3.52 -11.40 18.58
CA GLN A 187 -3.44 -9.95 18.72
C GLN A 187 -4.56 -9.22 17.98
N VAL A 188 -4.91 -9.65 16.77
CA VAL A 188 -6.06 -9.12 16.01
C VAL A 188 -7.36 -9.29 16.81
N GLU A 189 -7.62 -10.50 17.33
CA GLU A 189 -8.82 -10.76 18.11
C GLU A 189 -8.82 -10.03 19.46
N ARG A 190 -7.66 -9.89 20.11
CA ARG A 190 -7.50 -9.08 21.32
C ARG A 190 -7.86 -7.63 21.05
N TRP A 191 -7.25 -6.98 20.05
CA TRP A 191 -7.51 -5.57 19.75
C TRP A 191 -8.94 -5.33 19.25
N LYS A 192 -9.54 -6.31 18.58
CA LYS A 192 -10.97 -6.30 18.24
C LYS A 192 -11.85 -6.30 19.49
N LYS A 193 -11.58 -7.15 20.50
CA LYS A 193 -12.31 -7.14 21.78
C LYS A 193 -12.09 -5.82 22.54
N GLU A 194 -10.86 -5.33 22.61
CA GLU A 194 -10.52 -4.07 23.29
C GLU A 194 -11.17 -2.85 22.62
N SER A 195 -11.29 -2.85 21.28
CA SER A 195 -12.01 -1.77 20.56
C SER A 195 -13.50 -1.70 20.91
N LYS A 196 -14.11 -2.82 21.32
CA LYS A 196 -15.51 -2.88 21.78
C LYS A 196 -15.68 -2.41 23.22
N ARG A 197 -14.66 -2.63 24.07
CA ARG A 197 -14.64 -2.24 25.50
C ARG A 197 -14.23 -0.78 25.73
N ALA A 198 -13.59 -0.16 24.74
CA ALA A 198 -13.09 1.20 24.83
C ALA A 198 -14.21 2.21 25.17
N GLN A 199 -14.01 2.97 26.24
CA GLN A 199 -14.98 3.94 26.77
C GLN A 199 -14.94 5.29 26.05
N ASN A 200 -13.78 5.68 25.52
CA ASN A 200 -13.61 6.94 24.79
C ASN A 200 -13.17 6.69 23.33
N LYS A 201 -13.37 7.72 22.50
CA LYS A 201 -13.09 7.66 21.06
C LYS A 201 -11.61 7.43 20.77
N GLU A 202 -10.73 8.11 21.48
CA GLU A 202 -9.29 8.05 21.23
C GLU A 202 -8.72 6.65 21.48
N ARG A 203 -9.08 6.03 22.61
CA ARG A 203 -8.73 4.64 22.91
C ARG A 203 -9.32 3.69 21.89
N LYS A 204 -10.57 3.91 21.47
CA LYS A 204 -11.22 3.07 20.45
C LYS A 204 -10.47 3.16 19.11
N ASP A 205 -10.13 4.36 18.67
CA ASP A 205 -9.37 4.61 17.45
C ASP A 205 -7.98 3.95 17.53
N GLN A 206 -7.28 4.08 18.66
CA GLN A 206 -6.00 3.40 18.90
C GLN A 206 -6.13 1.87 18.82
N CYS A 207 -7.15 1.28 19.46
CA CYS A 207 -7.40 -0.16 19.38
C CYS A 207 -7.69 -0.61 17.94
N ILE A 208 -8.46 0.16 17.17
CA ILE A 208 -8.74 -0.13 15.76
C ILE A 208 -7.46 -0.04 14.91
N GLN A 209 -6.63 0.98 15.14
CA GLN A 209 -5.33 1.14 14.47
C GLN A 209 -4.41 -0.05 14.76
N ASN A 210 -4.28 -0.45 16.03
CA ASN A 210 -3.50 -1.63 16.40
C ASN A 210 -4.05 -2.92 15.79
N ARG A 211 -5.37 -3.09 15.72
CA ARG A 211 -5.98 -4.23 15.02
C ARG A 211 -5.55 -4.25 13.54
N HIS A 212 -5.61 -3.12 12.84
CA HIS A 212 -5.18 -3.06 11.43
C HIS A 212 -3.69 -3.33 11.26
N TYR A 213 -2.84 -2.77 12.12
CA TYR A 213 -1.41 -3.06 12.10
C TYR A 213 -1.13 -4.57 12.23
N ASN A 214 -1.73 -5.22 13.23
CA ASN A 214 -1.56 -6.67 13.44
C ASN A 214 -2.20 -7.49 12.30
N GLN A 215 -3.23 -6.97 11.63
CA GLN A 215 -3.80 -7.62 10.45
C GLN A 215 -2.81 -7.63 9.29
N PHE A 216 -2.04 -6.56 9.07
CA PHE A 216 -1.02 -6.54 8.00
C PHE A 216 0.08 -7.59 8.23
N GLU A 217 0.53 -7.73 9.48
CA GLU A 217 1.47 -8.78 9.86
C GLU A 217 0.85 -10.17 9.70
N LEU A 218 -0.38 -10.37 10.17
CA LEU A 218 -1.09 -11.64 10.00
C LEU A 218 -1.21 -12.01 8.51
N ASP A 219 -1.62 -11.06 7.67
CA ASP A 219 -1.79 -11.28 6.23
C ASP A 219 -0.46 -11.66 5.56
N TYR A 220 0.65 -11.06 5.98
CA TYR A 220 1.98 -11.39 5.48
C TYR A 220 2.39 -12.82 5.86
N TRP A 221 2.34 -13.14 7.16
CA TRP A 221 2.79 -14.43 7.68
C TRP A 221 1.88 -15.59 7.27
N THR A 222 0.56 -15.36 7.19
CA THR A 222 -0.38 -16.37 6.69
C THR A 222 -0.07 -16.69 5.22
N LYS A 223 0.09 -15.68 4.36
CA LYS A 223 0.42 -15.94 2.94
C LYS A 223 1.77 -16.65 2.79
N LYS A 224 2.77 -16.27 3.59
CA LYS A 224 4.07 -16.94 3.59
C LYS A 224 3.95 -18.41 4.03
N LEU A 225 3.21 -18.71 5.09
CA LEU A 225 2.93 -20.09 5.50
C LEU A 225 2.17 -20.87 4.42
N ASP A 226 1.17 -20.25 3.80
CA ASP A 226 0.36 -20.86 2.75
C ASP A 226 1.25 -21.30 1.59
N THR A 227 2.19 -20.46 1.12
CA THR A 227 3.12 -20.82 0.03
C THR A 227 3.95 -22.08 0.31
N PHE A 228 4.24 -22.37 1.59
CA PHE A 228 4.96 -23.59 1.98
C PHE A 228 4.07 -24.81 2.21
N THR A 229 2.78 -24.62 2.43
CA THR A 229 1.86 -25.68 2.89
C THR A 229 0.80 -26.06 1.88
N ILE A 230 0.63 -25.28 0.80
CA ILE A 230 -0.27 -25.67 -0.28
C ILE A 230 0.14 -27.03 -0.86
N LYS A 231 -0.83 -27.87 -1.18
CA LYS A 231 -0.60 -29.18 -1.80
C LYS A 231 -0.71 -29.15 -3.32
N GLU A 232 -1.44 -28.17 -3.83
CA GLU A 232 -1.68 -27.94 -5.25
C GLU A 232 -1.85 -26.44 -5.45
N TYR A 233 -1.22 -25.89 -6.48
CA TYR A 233 -1.43 -24.50 -6.86
C TYR A 233 -2.57 -24.39 -7.88
N ASN A 234 -3.64 -23.70 -7.49
CA ASN A 234 -4.76 -23.43 -8.39
C ASN A 234 -4.41 -22.26 -9.35
N PRO A 235 -4.34 -22.46 -10.67
CA PRO A 235 -3.97 -21.41 -11.63
C PRO A 235 -4.89 -20.18 -11.58
N GLN A 236 -6.14 -20.34 -11.15
CA GLN A 236 -7.08 -19.24 -10.99
C GLN A 236 -6.67 -18.28 -9.88
N TRP A 237 -5.81 -18.66 -8.92
CA TRP A 237 -5.29 -17.76 -7.88
C TRP A 237 -4.43 -16.63 -8.46
N ARG A 238 -3.74 -16.87 -9.58
CA ARG A 238 -3.03 -15.84 -10.34
C ARG A 238 -3.94 -14.71 -10.79
N ASN A 239 -5.24 -14.96 -10.99
CA ASN A 239 -6.19 -13.90 -11.36
C ASN A 239 -6.23 -12.77 -10.33
N SER A 240 -5.97 -13.06 -9.05
CA SER A 240 -5.90 -12.06 -7.99
C SER A 240 -4.67 -11.15 -8.08
N GLN A 241 -3.63 -11.59 -8.79
CA GLN A 241 -2.45 -10.78 -9.10
C GLN A 241 -2.66 -9.94 -10.36
N LEU A 242 -3.47 -10.41 -11.30
CA LEU A 242 -3.72 -9.74 -12.57
C LEU A 242 -4.84 -8.70 -12.50
N ARG A 243 -5.92 -8.99 -11.77
CA ARG A 243 -7.14 -8.17 -11.76
C ARG A 243 -7.37 -7.54 -10.41
N ASP A 244 -7.64 -6.24 -10.41
CA ASP A 244 -8.14 -5.55 -9.23
C ASP A 244 -9.62 -5.90 -9.01
N THR A 245 -9.95 -6.44 -7.83
CA THR A 245 -11.30 -6.89 -7.47
C THR A 245 -11.98 -5.99 -6.44
N GLN A 246 -11.39 -4.82 -6.15
CA GLN A 246 -11.92 -3.91 -5.15
C GLN A 246 -13.31 -3.40 -5.54
N ILE A 247 -14.11 -3.02 -4.54
CA ILE A 247 -15.48 -2.56 -4.75
C ILE A 247 -15.51 -1.35 -5.69
N ILE A 248 -14.64 -0.36 -5.47
CA ILE A 248 -14.58 0.85 -6.32
C ILE A 248 -14.28 0.52 -7.78
N THR A 249 -13.41 -0.47 -8.01
CA THR A 249 -13.06 -1.00 -9.31
C THR A 249 -14.24 -1.61 -10.03
N LYS A 250 -15.03 -2.43 -9.33
CA LYS A 250 -16.26 -3.00 -9.88
C LYS A 250 -17.23 -1.91 -10.32
N TYR A 251 -17.41 -0.86 -9.51
CA TYR A 251 -18.30 0.25 -9.87
C TYR A 251 -17.77 1.09 -11.04
N ALA A 252 -16.49 1.46 -11.02
CA ALA A 252 -15.87 2.27 -12.07
C ALA A 252 -15.87 1.55 -13.42
N LEU A 253 -15.58 0.25 -13.43
CA LEU A 253 -15.65 -0.58 -14.63
C LEU A 253 -17.04 -0.54 -15.26
N HIS A 254 -18.08 -0.84 -14.48
CA HIS A 254 -19.45 -0.84 -14.99
C HIS A 254 -19.91 0.55 -15.44
N TYR A 255 -19.49 1.60 -14.72
CA TYR A 255 -19.79 2.98 -15.10
C TYR A 255 -19.16 3.36 -16.45
N LEU A 256 -17.90 3.01 -16.69
CA LEU A 256 -17.24 3.31 -17.96
C LEU A 256 -17.80 2.46 -19.10
N LYS A 257 -18.23 1.23 -18.81
CA LYS A 257 -18.91 0.35 -19.79
C LYS A 257 -20.27 0.87 -20.26
N THR A 258 -20.83 1.91 -19.66
CA THR A 258 -22.03 2.56 -20.21
C THR A 258 -21.70 3.52 -21.35
N VAL A 259 -20.43 3.79 -21.60
CA VAL A 259 -19.94 4.75 -22.61
C VAL A 259 -18.98 4.10 -23.59
N PHE A 260 -18.15 3.16 -23.13
CA PHE A 260 -17.12 2.50 -23.93
C PHE A 260 -17.32 0.99 -23.97
N ASP A 261 -17.12 0.38 -25.13
CA ASP A 261 -17.25 -1.07 -25.30
C ASP A 261 -16.06 -1.82 -24.73
N LYS A 262 -14.87 -1.22 -24.81
CA LYS A 262 -13.58 -1.83 -24.44
C LYS A 262 -13.02 -1.20 -23.17
N VAL A 263 -13.51 -1.64 -22.02
CA VAL A 263 -13.00 -1.20 -20.70
C VAL A 263 -12.27 -2.32 -19.98
N GLU A 264 -11.02 -2.04 -19.61
CA GLU A 264 -10.16 -2.93 -18.84
C GLU A 264 -9.71 -2.29 -17.52
N VAL A 265 -9.44 -3.14 -16.54
CA VAL A 265 -8.84 -2.73 -15.27
C VAL A 265 -7.54 -3.47 -15.09
N GLN A 266 -6.49 -2.74 -14.74
CA GLN A 266 -5.20 -3.30 -14.37
C GLN A 266 -4.90 -3.00 -12.90
N LYS A 267 -4.22 -3.94 -12.24
CA LYS A 267 -3.71 -3.75 -10.88
C LYS A 267 -2.38 -3.00 -10.95
N GLY A 268 -2.11 -2.10 -10.01
CA GLY A 268 -0.86 -1.33 -10.02
C GLY A 268 0.43 -2.16 -9.96
N THR A 269 0.37 -3.39 -9.47
CA THR A 269 1.50 -4.33 -9.56
C THR A 269 1.80 -4.69 -11.01
N VAL A 270 0.78 -4.93 -11.83
CA VAL A 270 0.93 -5.21 -13.27
C VAL A 270 1.52 -3.99 -13.97
N THR A 271 1.01 -2.79 -13.71
CA THR A 271 1.60 -1.54 -14.24
C THR A 271 3.07 -1.42 -13.86
N SER A 272 3.42 -1.79 -12.63
CA SER A 272 4.80 -1.77 -12.17
C SER A 272 5.71 -2.73 -12.92
N GLU A 273 5.26 -3.97 -13.18
CA GLU A 273 6.03 -4.93 -13.97
C GLU A 273 6.14 -4.50 -15.44
N PHE A 274 5.08 -3.95 -16.03
CA PHE A 274 5.14 -3.46 -17.42
C PHE A 274 6.08 -2.27 -17.62
N ARG A 275 6.32 -1.45 -16.59
CA ARG A 275 7.38 -0.44 -16.63
C ARG A 275 8.76 -1.05 -16.76
N LYS A 276 9.04 -2.15 -16.06
CA LYS A 276 10.31 -2.89 -16.19
C LYS A 276 10.40 -3.57 -17.56
N ILE A 277 9.34 -4.24 -18.00
CA ILE A 277 9.27 -4.92 -19.29
C ILE A 277 9.55 -3.95 -20.43
N PHE A 278 8.95 -2.76 -20.41
CA PHE A 278 9.14 -1.74 -21.44
C PHE A 278 10.33 -0.81 -21.19
N ASN A 279 11.16 -1.09 -20.16
CA ASN A 279 12.32 -0.29 -19.80
C ASN A 279 12.03 1.20 -19.57
N VAL A 280 10.85 1.50 -19.02
CA VAL A 280 10.43 2.85 -18.60
C VAL A 280 10.86 3.05 -17.15
N GLY A 281 12.15 3.29 -16.95
CA GLY A 281 12.75 3.52 -15.63
C GLY A 281 12.68 5.00 -15.25
N PHE A 282 11.94 5.33 -14.19
CA PHE A 282 12.06 6.61 -13.51
C PHE A 282 11.87 6.41 -12.00
N GLU A 283 12.60 7.18 -11.20
CA GLU A 283 12.39 7.19 -9.76
C GLU A 283 11.10 7.93 -9.44
N LYS A 284 10.19 7.26 -8.72
CA LYS A 284 8.97 7.92 -8.23
C LYS A 284 9.30 8.93 -7.16
N GLU A 285 9.60 10.15 -7.57
CA GLU A 285 9.67 11.27 -6.64
C GLU A 285 8.24 11.65 -6.22
N ARG A 286 7.86 11.34 -4.97
CA ARG A 286 6.49 11.58 -4.46
C ARG A 286 6.09 13.06 -4.45
N SER A 287 7.07 13.96 -4.53
CA SER A 287 6.89 15.42 -4.60
C SER A 287 6.30 15.88 -5.95
N LYS A 288 6.52 15.13 -7.03
CA LYS A 288 6.09 15.50 -8.39
C LYS A 288 4.80 14.76 -8.75
N HIS A 289 3.80 15.47 -9.28
CA HIS A 289 2.53 14.83 -9.68
C HIS A 289 2.56 14.20 -11.09
N THR A 290 3.60 14.46 -11.87
CA THR A 290 3.81 13.98 -13.24
C THR A 290 3.94 12.45 -13.33
N HIS A 291 4.39 11.77 -12.27
CA HIS A 291 4.46 10.31 -12.23
C HIS A 291 3.12 9.62 -12.48
N HIS A 292 1.99 10.26 -12.13
CA HIS A 292 0.66 9.74 -12.46
C HIS A 292 0.38 9.74 -13.96
N ALA A 293 0.87 10.74 -14.69
CA ALA A 293 0.74 10.81 -16.14
C ALA A 293 1.63 9.75 -16.81
N ILE A 294 2.85 9.52 -16.30
CA ILE A 294 3.71 8.44 -16.77
C ILE A 294 3.07 7.07 -16.53
N ASP A 295 2.60 6.80 -15.32
CA ASP A 295 1.91 5.54 -15.00
C ASP A 295 0.67 5.36 -15.90
N ALA A 296 -0.11 6.42 -16.14
CA ALA A 296 -1.24 6.40 -17.08
C ALA A 296 -0.82 6.12 -18.52
N ALA A 297 0.28 6.70 -19.00
CA ALA A 297 0.79 6.43 -20.33
C ALA A 297 1.22 4.97 -20.46
N VAL A 298 1.92 4.41 -19.46
CA VAL A 298 2.31 2.99 -19.47
C VAL A 298 1.10 2.06 -19.46
N LEU A 299 0.04 2.39 -18.73
CA LEU A 299 -1.21 1.62 -18.73
C LEU A 299 -1.79 1.44 -20.14
N THR A 300 -1.71 2.47 -20.98
CA THR A 300 -2.21 2.39 -22.37
C THR A 300 -1.42 1.42 -23.24
N LEU A 301 -0.15 1.17 -22.90
CA LEU A 301 0.75 0.27 -23.61
C LEU A 301 0.59 -1.20 -23.20
N ILE A 302 -0.12 -1.49 -22.11
CA ILE A 302 -0.35 -2.86 -21.65
C ILE A 302 -1.25 -3.57 -22.66
N PRO A 303 -0.80 -4.67 -23.29
CA PRO A 303 -1.57 -5.32 -24.34
C PRO A 303 -2.77 -6.10 -23.78
N PRO A 304 -3.66 -6.63 -24.64
CA PRO A 304 -4.78 -7.46 -24.22
C PRO A 304 -4.35 -8.69 -23.40
N PRO A 305 -5.25 -9.28 -22.59
CA PRO A 305 -4.93 -10.31 -21.60
C PRO A 305 -4.04 -11.46 -22.10
N THR A 306 -4.26 -11.97 -23.31
CA THR A 306 -3.49 -13.09 -23.87
C THR A 306 -2.01 -12.73 -24.04
N ILE A 307 -1.72 -11.58 -24.63
CA ILE A 307 -0.34 -11.11 -24.86
C ILE A 307 0.27 -10.66 -23.53
N ARG A 308 -0.51 -9.99 -22.70
CA ARG A 308 -0.09 -9.52 -21.37
C ARG A 308 0.40 -10.67 -20.52
N ASP A 309 -0.40 -11.73 -20.39
CA ASP A 309 -0.09 -12.88 -19.55
C ASP A 309 1.14 -13.64 -20.07
N ARG A 310 1.32 -13.70 -21.40
CA ARG A 310 2.52 -14.25 -22.03
C ARG A 310 3.78 -13.44 -21.68
N LEU A 311 3.74 -12.12 -21.85
CA LEU A 311 4.88 -11.24 -21.54
C LEU A 311 5.22 -11.26 -20.06
N LEU A 312 4.22 -11.27 -19.18
CA LEU A 312 4.43 -11.44 -17.75
C LEU A 312 5.11 -12.79 -17.46
N LYS A 313 4.63 -13.89 -18.04
CA LYS A 313 5.24 -15.21 -17.85
C LYS A 313 6.71 -15.23 -18.30
N GLU A 314 7.01 -14.68 -19.48
CA GLU A 314 8.39 -14.57 -19.99
C GLU A 314 9.26 -13.71 -19.07
N HIS A 315 8.73 -12.58 -18.59
CA HIS A 315 9.40 -11.69 -17.66
C HIS A 315 9.71 -12.36 -16.31
N PHE A 316 8.73 -12.98 -15.67
CA PHE A 316 8.91 -13.67 -14.39
C PHE A 316 9.85 -14.88 -14.52
N ALA A 317 9.77 -15.64 -15.62
CA ALA A 317 10.71 -16.72 -15.89
C ALA A 317 12.15 -16.22 -16.08
N ALA A 318 12.34 -15.08 -16.75
CA ALA A 318 13.65 -14.47 -16.88
C ALA A 318 14.19 -13.98 -15.52
N MET A 319 13.33 -13.38 -14.69
CA MET A 319 13.69 -12.96 -13.33
C MET A 319 14.18 -14.12 -12.46
N GLU A 320 13.51 -15.28 -12.50
CA GLU A 320 13.95 -16.47 -11.75
C GLU A 320 15.34 -16.97 -12.18
N ASN A 321 15.70 -16.74 -13.44
CA ASN A 321 17.01 -17.12 -13.97
C ASN A 321 18.05 -16.01 -13.85
N ASN A 322 17.73 -14.90 -13.17
CA ASN A 322 18.56 -13.69 -13.10
C ASN A 322 18.93 -13.14 -14.49
N ILE A 323 17.99 -13.22 -15.44
CA ILE A 323 18.14 -12.72 -16.81
C ILE A 323 17.28 -11.46 -16.97
N HIS A 324 17.86 -10.42 -17.57
CA HIS A 324 17.10 -9.22 -17.93
C HIS A 324 16.17 -9.50 -19.12
N PHE A 325 14.88 -9.24 -18.92
CA PHE A 325 13.86 -9.33 -19.95
C PHE A 325 13.26 -7.98 -20.26
N HIS A 326 13.31 -7.61 -21.54
CA HIS A 326 12.64 -6.43 -22.06
C HIS A 326 11.86 -6.78 -23.33
N SER A 327 10.75 -6.08 -23.52
CA SER A 327 9.92 -6.19 -24.71
C SER A 327 9.45 -4.81 -25.15
N LYS A 328 8.86 -4.71 -26.34
CA LYS A 328 8.25 -3.49 -26.85
C LYS A 328 6.73 -3.63 -26.85
N PRO A 329 5.97 -2.53 -26.69
CA PRO A 329 4.52 -2.56 -26.87
C PRO A 329 4.16 -3.08 -28.26
N SER A 330 3.24 -4.03 -28.33
CA SER A 330 2.88 -4.71 -29.59
C SER A 330 2.29 -3.79 -30.64
N GLU A 331 1.69 -2.68 -30.21
CA GLU A 331 0.99 -1.72 -31.07
C GLU A 331 1.86 -0.50 -31.43
N TRP A 332 3.13 -0.45 -30.97
CA TRP A 332 4.03 0.68 -31.22
C TRP A 332 5.43 0.22 -31.65
N ASN A 333 5.59 -0.01 -32.96
CA ASN A 333 6.83 -0.54 -33.55
C ASN A 333 8.08 0.32 -33.25
N ASN A 334 7.93 1.65 -33.30
CA ASN A 334 9.01 2.61 -33.05
C ASN A 334 9.02 3.12 -31.61
N PHE A 335 8.56 2.31 -30.65
CA PHE A 335 8.55 2.68 -29.25
C PHE A 335 9.96 2.98 -28.73
N ASN A 336 10.09 4.14 -28.08
CA ASN A 336 11.26 4.54 -27.30
C ASN A 336 10.80 4.90 -25.87
N PRO A 337 11.38 4.33 -24.82
CA PRO A 337 11.06 4.69 -23.44
C PRO A 337 11.13 6.20 -23.15
N SER A 338 12.04 6.93 -23.80
CA SER A 338 12.15 8.38 -23.67
C SER A 338 10.87 9.12 -24.06
N SER A 339 10.08 8.60 -25.00
CA SER A 339 8.80 9.22 -25.38
C SER A 339 7.79 9.26 -24.22
N ILE A 340 7.89 8.33 -23.28
CA ILE A 340 7.07 8.30 -22.08
C ILE A 340 7.69 9.15 -20.97
N LEU A 341 9.01 9.10 -20.82
CA LEU A 341 9.73 9.88 -19.80
C LEU A 341 9.63 11.39 -20.04
N ASN A 342 9.61 11.82 -21.31
CA ASN A 342 9.46 13.23 -21.69
C ASN A 342 8.12 13.83 -21.25
N ILE A 343 7.11 13.02 -20.90
CA ILE A 343 5.87 13.53 -20.29
C ILE A 343 6.19 14.34 -19.03
N GLU A 344 7.21 13.96 -18.26
CA GLU A 344 7.62 14.73 -17.08
C GLU A 344 8.15 16.12 -17.44
N SER A 345 9.02 16.22 -18.45
CA SER A 345 9.61 17.50 -18.87
C SER A 345 8.61 18.41 -19.58
N ASP A 346 7.65 17.81 -20.30
CA ASP A 346 6.76 18.53 -21.20
C ASP A 346 5.44 18.95 -20.50
N THR A 347 5.20 18.44 -19.28
CA THR A 347 3.99 18.74 -18.52
C THR A 347 4.19 19.91 -17.57
N LEU A 348 3.42 20.99 -17.79
CA LEU A 348 3.31 22.09 -16.83
C LEU A 348 2.25 21.77 -15.76
N VAL A 349 2.69 21.72 -14.50
CA VAL A 349 1.78 21.49 -13.36
C VAL A 349 1.06 22.80 -13.02
N ASN A 350 -0.23 22.88 -13.35
CA ASN A 350 -1.09 24.00 -12.96
C ASN A 350 -1.88 23.70 -11.68
N TYR A 351 -1.62 24.44 -10.61
CA TYR A 351 -2.39 24.35 -9.37
C TYR A 351 -3.56 25.37 -9.38
N ILE A 352 -4.77 24.88 -9.65
CA ILE A 352 -5.98 25.70 -9.59
C ILE A 352 -6.56 25.66 -8.17
N ALA A 353 -6.24 26.67 -7.37
CA ALA A 353 -6.80 26.84 -6.04
C ALA A 353 -8.32 27.11 -6.12
N GLN A 354 -9.13 26.15 -5.68
CA GLN A 354 -10.56 26.37 -5.55
C GLN A 354 -10.84 27.10 -4.23
N ASN A 355 -11.17 28.39 -4.29
CA ASN A 355 -11.59 29.13 -3.10
C ASN A 355 -12.98 28.65 -2.66
N ARG A 356 -12.99 27.70 -1.72
CA ARG A 356 -14.21 27.11 -1.17
C ARG A 356 -14.58 27.69 0.19
N ALA A 357 -13.84 28.69 0.67
CA ALA A 357 -13.95 29.19 2.04
C ALA A 357 -15.36 29.68 2.36
N LEU A 358 -15.99 30.37 1.41
CA LEU A 358 -17.32 30.97 1.55
C LEU A 358 -18.46 30.08 1.02
N ILE A 359 -18.16 28.87 0.53
CA ILE A 359 -19.21 27.99 0.00
C ILE A 359 -20.06 27.47 1.16
N PRO A 360 -21.37 27.80 1.22
CA PRO A 360 -22.25 27.40 2.32
C PRO A 360 -22.22 25.87 2.51
N THR A 361 -22.25 25.43 3.77
CA THR A 361 -22.38 24.01 4.11
C THR A 361 -23.72 23.73 4.75
N LYS A 362 -24.40 22.67 4.29
CA LYS A 362 -25.56 22.11 4.99
C LYS A 362 -25.08 20.95 5.85
N LYS A 363 -25.21 21.07 7.17
CA LYS A 363 -24.86 20.01 8.13
C LYS A 363 -26.07 19.63 8.96
N ASN A 364 -26.49 18.38 8.85
CA ASN A 364 -27.54 17.82 9.71
C ASN A 364 -27.00 17.68 11.14
N VAL A 365 -27.73 18.21 12.12
CA VAL A 365 -27.42 18.07 13.54
C VAL A 365 -27.56 16.60 13.94
N ARG A 366 -26.56 16.06 14.63
CA ARG A 366 -26.55 14.68 15.13
C ARG A 366 -26.25 14.65 16.63
N LYS A 367 -27.01 13.86 17.39
CA LYS A 367 -26.75 13.56 18.81
C LYS A 367 -26.59 12.05 18.96
N ARG A 368 -25.44 11.60 19.49
CA ARG A 368 -25.07 10.17 19.60
C ARG A 368 -25.23 9.40 18.27
N GLY A 369 -24.79 10.02 17.17
CA GLY A 369 -24.83 9.42 15.82
C GLY A 369 -26.19 9.50 15.09
N ARG A 370 -27.29 9.80 15.79
CA ARG A 370 -28.64 9.91 15.22
C ARG A 370 -28.94 11.33 14.75
N ILE A 371 -29.47 11.46 13.53
CA ILE A 371 -29.96 12.73 12.99
C ILE A 371 -31.05 13.27 13.90
N GLN A 372 -30.96 14.56 14.23
CA GLN A 372 -32.00 15.28 14.94
C GLN A 372 -32.99 15.85 13.94
N TYR A 373 -34.24 15.99 14.34
CA TYR A 373 -35.33 16.46 13.49
C TYR A 373 -35.97 17.70 14.10
N VAL A 374 -36.50 18.57 13.25
CA VAL A 374 -37.23 19.77 13.68
C VAL A 374 -38.47 19.35 14.46
N LYS A 375 -38.71 19.99 15.60
CA LYS A 375 -39.91 19.81 16.42
C LYS A 375 -40.66 21.12 16.51
N GLU A 376 -41.98 21.05 16.52
CA GLU A 376 -42.88 22.18 16.75
C GLU A 376 -43.75 21.92 17.97
N LYS A 377 -44.11 22.99 18.68
CA LYS A 377 -44.93 22.94 19.88
C LYS A 377 -46.39 23.19 19.47
N LEU A 378 -47.27 22.28 19.84
CA LEU A 378 -48.72 22.43 19.67
C LEU A 378 -49.28 23.39 20.72
N GLU A 379 -50.45 23.97 20.44
CA GLU A 379 -51.17 24.86 21.35
C GLU A 379 -51.45 24.22 22.72
N ASN A 380 -51.61 22.90 22.76
CA ASN A 380 -51.76 22.11 23.98
C ASN A 380 -50.44 21.84 24.76
N GLY A 381 -49.34 22.47 24.36
CA GLY A 381 -48.03 22.36 24.99
C GLY A 381 -47.21 21.11 24.61
N LYS A 382 -47.75 20.16 23.85
CA LYS A 382 -47.03 18.95 23.42
C LYS A 382 -46.14 19.21 22.20
N TRP A 383 -45.01 18.51 22.11
CA TRP A 383 -44.08 18.63 20.98
C TRP A 383 -44.36 17.55 19.93
N ARG A 384 -44.38 17.92 18.65
CA ARG A 384 -44.44 16.98 17.52
C ARG A 384 -43.31 17.24 16.52
N TYR A 385 -42.94 16.22 15.73
CA TYR A 385 -41.96 16.40 14.66
C TYR A 385 -42.61 17.14 13.49
N LYS A 386 -41.88 18.08 12.90
CA LYS A 386 -42.29 18.74 11.66
C LYS A 386 -42.04 17.80 10.48
N LEU A 387 -43.04 17.65 9.62
CA LEU A 387 -42.99 16.83 8.41
C LEU A 387 -42.87 17.71 7.17
N ASP A 388 -42.24 17.18 6.12
CA ASP A 388 -42.20 17.80 4.79
C ASP A 388 -43.48 17.48 3.98
N GLU A 389 -43.57 18.01 2.76
CA GLU A 389 -44.70 17.83 1.85
C GLU A 389 -44.97 16.35 1.49
N ASN A 390 -43.95 15.49 1.65
CA ASN A 390 -44.03 14.05 1.40
C ASN A 390 -44.26 13.24 2.70
N GLY A 391 -44.52 13.90 3.83
CA GLY A 391 -44.76 13.25 5.13
C GLY A 391 -43.49 12.77 5.85
N ASN A 392 -42.29 13.12 5.37
CA ASN A 392 -41.03 12.73 6.01
C ASN A 392 -40.58 13.75 7.05
N ARG A 393 -39.91 13.30 8.11
CA ARG A 393 -39.41 14.18 9.18
C ARG A 393 -38.31 15.10 8.66
N ILE A 394 -38.46 16.41 8.90
CA ILE A 394 -37.49 17.41 8.45
C ILE A 394 -36.22 17.34 9.32
N PRO A 395 -35.03 17.05 8.75
CA PRO A 395 -33.78 17.05 9.48
C PRO A 395 -33.46 18.43 10.03
N LEU A 396 -33.01 18.50 11.28
CA LEU A 396 -32.51 19.74 11.87
C LEU A 396 -31.17 20.10 11.22
N ILE A 397 -31.11 21.24 10.54
CA ILE A 397 -29.91 21.78 9.93
C ILE A 397 -29.24 22.75 10.92
N ALA A 398 -27.93 22.64 11.08
CA ALA A 398 -27.17 23.59 11.89
C ALA A 398 -27.24 24.99 11.27
N GLN A 399 -27.56 26.00 12.08
CA GLN A 399 -27.63 27.41 11.68
C GLN A 399 -26.35 28.13 12.08
N GLY A 400 -25.91 29.12 11.29
CA GLY A 400 -24.73 29.96 11.55
C GLY A 400 -23.80 30.09 10.32
N ASP A 401 -22.87 31.03 10.40
CA ASP A 401 -21.84 31.23 9.36
C ASP A 401 -20.84 30.08 9.37
N SER A 402 -20.51 29.56 8.18
CA SER A 402 -19.56 28.46 8.02
C SER A 402 -18.42 28.86 7.08
N ILE A 403 -17.19 28.85 7.58
CA ILE A 403 -15.99 28.96 6.75
C ILE A 403 -15.36 27.57 6.55
N ARG A 404 -15.05 27.23 5.29
CA ARG A 404 -14.30 26.01 4.95
C ARG A 404 -12.80 26.33 4.89
N GLY A 405 -12.11 26.21 6.02
CA GLY A 405 -10.67 26.42 6.10
C GLY A 405 -10.23 26.67 7.54
N GLN A 406 -8.92 26.74 7.75
CA GLN A 406 -8.36 27.27 8.99
C GLN A 406 -8.67 28.77 9.06
N LEU A 407 -9.43 29.19 10.09
CA LEU A 407 -9.72 30.61 10.37
C LEU A 407 -8.51 31.35 10.97
N HIS A 408 -7.57 30.61 11.56
CA HIS A 408 -6.31 31.10 12.11
C HIS A 408 -5.23 30.04 11.85
N LYS A 409 -3.96 30.44 11.73
CA LYS A 409 -2.83 29.51 11.81
C LYS A 409 -2.93 28.82 13.16
N GLU A 410 -3.00 27.48 13.19
CA GLU A 410 -3.08 26.71 14.44
C GLU A 410 -1.82 26.94 15.27
N THR A 411 -1.85 27.95 16.13
CA THR A 411 -0.84 28.15 17.15
C THR A 411 -1.25 27.26 18.33
N PHE A 412 -0.47 26.22 18.63
CA PHE A 412 -0.73 25.37 19.80
C PHE A 412 -0.47 26.18 21.07
N TYR A 413 -1.54 26.63 21.72
CA TYR A 413 -1.48 27.23 23.05
C TYR A 413 -1.42 26.11 24.10
N GLY A 414 -0.36 26.08 24.91
CA GLY A 414 -0.28 25.26 26.11
C GLY A 414 -0.78 26.06 27.31
N ALA A 415 -1.65 25.47 28.14
CA ALA A 415 -2.00 26.05 29.42
C ALA A 415 -0.89 25.77 30.44
N ILE A 416 -0.42 26.80 31.14
CA ILE A 416 0.46 26.69 32.31
C ILE A 416 -0.22 27.33 33.51
N LYS A 417 0.13 26.85 34.71
CA LYS A 417 -0.34 27.42 35.98
C LYS A 417 0.81 28.24 36.54
N GLU A 418 0.61 29.54 36.73
CA GLU A 418 1.64 30.39 37.33
C GLU A 418 1.82 30.04 38.81
N ASN A 419 3.07 30.09 39.30
CA ASN A 419 3.52 29.50 40.57
C ASN A 419 2.95 30.13 41.86
N SER A 420 1.88 30.91 41.79
CA SER A 420 1.27 31.52 42.97
C SER A 420 -0.24 31.79 42.90
N ASP A 421 -0.91 31.62 41.75
CA ASP A 421 -2.35 31.86 41.62
C ASP A 421 -3.05 30.72 40.87
N GLU A 422 -4.35 30.50 41.12
CA GLU A 422 -5.19 29.58 40.34
C GLU A 422 -5.44 30.05 38.89
N ASN A 423 -4.73 31.08 38.44
CA ASN A 423 -4.85 31.63 37.10
C ASN A 423 -4.12 30.76 36.07
N ILE A 424 -4.83 30.45 34.99
CA ILE A 424 -4.33 29.66 33.86
C ILE A 424 -3.91 30.63 32.76
N SER A 425 -2.62 30.64 32.42
CA SER A 425 -2.06 31.40 31.31
C SER A 425 -1.87 30.49 30.09
N TYR A 426 -2.15 31.01 28.89
CA TYR A 426 -2.04 30.27 27.62
C TYR A 426 -0.80 30.72 26.85
N ILE A 427 0.20 29.84 26.74
CA ILE A 427 1.48 30.13 26.10
C ILE A 427 1.60 29.47 24.72
N VAL A 428 2.23 30.15 23.77
CA VAL A 428 2.48 29.60 22.44
C VAL A 428 3.72 28.70 22.47
N ARG A 429 3.58 27.43 22.09
CA ARG A 429 4.73 26.51 21.98
C ARG A 429 5.40 26.63 20.61
N LYS A 430 6.66 27.08 20.59
CA LYS A 430 7.48 27.19 19.37
C LYS A 430 8.66 26.20 19.42
N PRO A 431 8.99 25.49 18.31
CA PRO A 431 10.22 24.71 18.23
C PRO A 431 11.46 25.59 18.38
N LEU A 432 12.52 25.11 19.05
CA LEU A 432 13.80 25.83 19.18
C LEU A 432 14.39 26.28 17.83
N LYS A 433 14.16 25.50 16.76
CA LYS A 433 14.62 25.84 15.40
C LYS A 433 13.84 26.99 14.73
N SER A 434 12.77 27.49 15.36
CA SER A 434 11.89 28.52 14.78
C SER A 434 12.19 29.95 15.26
N PHE A 435 13.05 30.10 16.27
CA PHE A 435 13.51 31.40 16.76
C PHE A 435 14.47 32.03 15.75
N LYS A 436 14.23 33.28 15.38
CA LYS A 436 15.01 33.99 14.35
C LYS A 436 15.89 35.10 14.90
N SER A 437 15.73 35.46 16.17
CA SER A 437 16.51 36.50 16.83
C SER A 437 16.58 36.28 18.34
N GLU A 438 17.62 36.82 18.97
CA GLU A 438 17.83 36.70 20.42
C GLU A 438 16.75 37.40 21.25
N LYS A 439 16.12 38.47 20.72
CA LYS A 439 15.02 39.17 21.38
C LYS A 439 13.78 38.29 21.60
N GLU A 440 13.62 37.22 20.82
CA GLU A 440 12.50 36.29 20.99
C GLU A 440 12.70 35.36 22.21
N PHE A 441 13.87 35.35 22.84
CA PHE A 441 14.12 34.61 24.09
C PHE A 441 13.53 35.32 25.32
N ASP A 442 13.35 36.64 25.27
CA ASP A 442 12.77 37.42 26.38
C ASP A 442 11.29 37.06 26.64
N ASP A 443 10.61 36.50 25.63
CA ASP A 443 9.21 36.06 25.69
C ASP A 443 9.06 34.60 26.20
N ILE A 444 10.16 33.92 26.56
CA ILE A 444 10.10 32.54 27.06
C ILE A 444 9.63 32.54 28.51
N VAL A 445 8.52 31.84 28.76
CA VAL A 445 7.98 31.61 30.10
C VAL A 445 8.49 30.26 30.62
N ASP A 446 9.16 30.26 31.77
CA ASP A 446 9.61 29.04 32.46
C ASP A 446 8.38 28.28 33.01
N PRO A 447 8.26 26.95 32.77
CA PRO A 447 7.11 26.13 33.20
C PRO A 447 6.76 26.11 34.69
#